data_AF-A0A936EI87-F1
#
_entry.id   AF-A0A936EI87-F1
#
_cell.length_a   1.000
_cell.length_b   1.000
_cell.length_c   1.000
_cell.angle_alpha   90.00
_cell.angle_beta   90.00
_cell.angle_gamma   90.00
#
_symmetry.space_group_name_H-M   'P 1'
#
loop_
_entity.id
_entity.type
_entity.pdbx_description
1 polymer ?
#
loop_
_entity_poly.entity_id
_entity_poly.type
_entity_poly.pdbx_seq_one_letter_code
_entity_poly.pdbx_strand_id
1 'polypeptide(L)'
;MPLPKAEQDRQSRLEAVGYLPKLIDDINSHGLEQPNKKKQIICSCLVVFDVMLLETYVEGLVTEAQEFLLRELDDYSKLGWDVLLPVSEDLKQRKDHRAVWSLAGVGWKEELRKRRKTLLEGFHTPRPENIDDLVFVTLGLKDISKAWKWSGASPDSPQAIE
;
A
#
# COMPACT_ATOMS: atom_id res chain seq x y z
N MET A 1 -4.13 -16.81 -19.21
CA MET A 1 -3.63 -15.41 -19.35
C MET A 1 -2.76 -15.13 -18.14
N PRO A 2 -1.47 -14.77 -18.27
CA PRO A 2 -0.62 -14.49 -17.11
C PRO A 2 -1.13 -13.26 -16.36
N LEU A 3 -1.02 -13.28 -15.02
CA LEU A 3 -1.41 -12.17 -14.17
C LEU A 3 -0.54 -10.93 -14.46
N PRO A 4 -1.08 -9.71 -14.27
CA PRO A 4 -0.28 -8.48 -14.35
C PRO A 4 0.93 -8.55 -13.41
N LYS A 5 2.07 -7.98 -13.82
CA LYS A 5 3.33 -8.01 -13.05
C LYS A 5 3.17 -7.60 -11.58
N ALA A 6 2.34 -6.60 -11.31
CA ALA A 6 2.01 -6.14 -9.96
C ALA A 6 1.32 -7.22 -9.11
N GLU A 7 0.44 -7.99 -9.73
CA GLU A 7 -0.34 -9.03 -9.08
C GLU A 7 0.48 -10.31 -8.89
N GLN A 8 1.42 -10.58 -9.81
CA GLN A 8 2.47 -11.57 -9.63
C GLN A 8 3.43 -11.19 -8.50
N ASP A 9 3.84 -9.92 -8.40
CA ASP A 9 4.72 -9.44 -7.32
C ASP A 9 4.00 -9.55 -5.97
N ARG A 10 2.71 -9.19 -5.91
CA ARG A 10 1.86 -9.40 -4.74
C ARG A 10 1.74 -10.86 -4.34
N GLN A 11 1.49 -11.76 -5.30
CA GLN A 11 1.46 -13.20 -5.03
C GLN A 11 2.80 -13.73 -4.53
N SER A 12 3.90 -13.27 -5.13
CA SER A 12 5.26 -13.65 -4.73
C SER A 12 5.57 -13.18 -3.30
N ARG A 13 5.11 -11.99 -2.91
CA ARG A 13 5.20 -11.48 -1.54
C ARG A 13 4.38 -12.31 -0.55
N LEU A 14 3.15 -12.66 -0.91
CA LEU A 14 2.28 -13.52 -0.09
C LEU A 14 2.83 -14.95 0.05
N GLU A 15 3.45 -15.48 -1.00
CA GLU A 15 4.16 -16.78 -0.94
C GLU A 15 5.43 -16.69 -0.08
N ALA A 16 6.14 -15.55 -0.10
CA ALA A 16 7.28 -15.31 0.78
C ALA A 16 6.87 -15.29 2.27
N VAL A 17 5.64 -14.86 2.60
CA VAL A 17 5.08 -14.99 3.96
C VAL A 17 4.98 -16.46 4.38
N GLY A 18 4.57 -17.35 3.47
CA GLY A 18 4.51 -18.79 3.69
C GLY A 18 5.88 -19.46 3.87
N TYR A 19 6.97 -18.79 3.46
CA TYR A 19 8.35 -19.27 3.62
C TYR A 19 8.93 -19.01 5.02
N LEU A 20 8.28 -18.20 5.87
CA LEU A 20 8.80 -17.85 7.20
C LEU A 20 9.07 -19.05 8.12
N PRO A 21 8.16 -20.03 8.27
CA PRO A 21 8.44 -21.21 9.09
C PRO A 21 9.66 -21.97 8.57
N LYS A 22 9.79 -22.08 7.25
CA LYS A 22 10.90 -22.77 6.59
C LYS A 22 12.23 -22.01 6.76
N LEU A 23 12.21 -20.68 6.70
CA LEU A 23 13.39 -19.84 6.95
C LEU A 23 13.84 -19.96 8.41
N ILE A 24 12.90 -20.01 9.36
CA ILE A 24 13.20 -20.23 10.78
C ILE A 24 13.81 -21.62 10.98
N ASP A 25 13.26 -22.64 10.34
CA ASP A 25 13.79 -24.01 10.36
C ASP A 25 15.17 -24.11 9.71
N ASP A 26 15.41 -23.40 8.60
CA ASP A 26 16.71 -23.32 7.92
C ASP A 26 17.75 -22.58 8.79
N ILE A 27 17.36 -21.50 9.47
CA ILE A 27 18.22 -20.78 10.45
C ILE A 27 18.55 -21.68 11.65
N ASN A 28 17.60 -22.51 12.08
CA ASN A 28 17.79 -23.45 13.18
C ASN A 28 18.67 -24.63 12.78
N SER A 29 18.55 -25.12 11.54
CA SER A 29 19.27 -26.29 11.02
C SER A 29 20.70 -25.96 10.55
N HIS A 30 20.96 -24.74 10.07
CA HIS A 30 22.29 -24.32 9.61
C HIS A 30 23.26 -23.82 10.69
N GLY A 31 22.95 -24.03 11.98
CA GLY A 31 23.95 -23.97 13.04
C GLY A 31 24.73 -22.65 13.11
N LEU A 32 24.04 -21.51 13.21
CA LEU A 32 24.70 -20.26 13.57
C LEU A 32 25.23 -20.37 15.01
N GLU A 33 26.49 -20.79 15.16
CA GLU A 33 27.17 -20.97 16.45
C GLU A 33 27.25 -19.70 17.31
N GLN A 34 26.95 -18.54 16.72
CA GLN A 34 26.95 -17.25 17.42
C GLN A 34 25.51 -16.79 17.71
N PRO A 35 25.05 -16.86 18.99
CA PRO A 35 23.67 -16.52 19.37
C PRO A 35 23.29 -15.07 19.03
N ASN A 36 24.26 -14.15 19.01
CA ASN A 36 24.04 -12.75 18.66
C ASN A 36 23.70 -12.57 17.16
N LYS A 37 24.36 -13.31 16.27
CA LYS A 37 24.07 -13.25 14.82
C LYS A 37 22.69 -13.83 14.50
N LYS A 38 22.33 -14.93 15.16
CA LYS A 38 21.00 -15.54 15.03
C LYS A 38 19.88 -14.57 15.44
N LYS A 39 20.01 -13.93 16.60
CA LYS A 39 19.06 -12.89 17.06
C LYS A 39 18.95 -11.75 16.05
N GLN A 40 20.09 -11.24 15.56
CA GLN A 40 20.10 -10.14 14.60
C GLN A 40 19.35 -10.49 13.31
N ILE A 41 19.55 -11.68 12.75
CA ILE A 41 18.86 -12.12 11.53
C ILE A 41 17.35 -12.22 11.78
N ILE A 42 16.93 -12.84 12.88
CA ILE A 42 15.51 -12.95 13.23
C ILE A 42 14.87 -11.56 13.37
N CYS A 43 15.50 -10.66 14.12
CA CYS A 43 14.99 -9.29 14.28
C CYS A 43 14.90 -8.56 12.93
N SER A 44 15.91 -8.67 12.07
CA SER A 44 15.88 -8.08 10.73
C SER A 44 14.75 -8.65 9.86
N CYS A 45 14.53 -9.97 9.90
CA CYS A 45 13.44 -10.61 9.16
C CYS A 45 12.07 -10.14 9.65
N LEU A 46 11.88 -10.04 10.97
CA LEU A 46 10.62 -9.57 11.56
C LEU A 46 10.30 -8.13 11.12
N VAL A 47 11.28 -7.22 11.16
CA VAL A 47 11.07 -5.84 10.71
C VAL A 47 10.67 -5.77 9.23
N VAL A 48 11.36 -6.53 8.37
CA VAL A 48 11.02 -6.59 6.93
C VAL A 48 9.60 -7.13 6.75
N PHE A 49 9.24 -8.15 7.53
CA PHE A 49 7.92 -8.77 7.48
C PHE A 49 6.81 -7.81 7.93
N ASP A 50 7.01 -7.09 9.03
CA ASP A 50 6.06 -6.08 9.51
C ASP A 50 5.83 -4.99 8.46
N VAL A 51 6.90 -4.55 7.80
CA VAL A 51 6.81 -3.59 6.69
C VAL A 51 6.00 -4.15 5.53
N MET A 52 6.23 -5.41 5.13
CA MET A 52 5.46 -6.06 4.05
C MET A 52 3.99 -6.23 4.40
N LEU A 53 3.67 -6.60 5.64
CA LEU A 53 2.29 -6.72 6.13
C LEU A 53 1.60 -5.37 6.11
N LEU A 54 2.27 -4.33 6.60
CA LEU A 54 1.71 -2.98 6.59
C LEU A 54 1.45 -2.50 5.16
N GLU A 55 2.41 -2.69 4.25
CA GLU A 55 2.24 -2.33 2.83
C GLU A 55 1.03 -3.04 2.21
N THR A 56 0.95 -4.36 2.37
CA THR A 56 -0.16 -5.18 1.85
C THR A 56 -1.51 -4.76 2.46
N TYR A 57 -1.54 -4.43 3.75
CA TYR A 57 -2.73 -3.95 4.43
C TYR A 57 -3.20 -2.61 3.86
N VAL A 58 -2.29 -1.64 3.70
CA VAL A 58 -2.63 -0.31 3.15
C VAL A 58 -3.12 -0.42 1.72
N GLU A 59 -2.48 -1.23 0.87
CA GLU A 59 -2.92 -1.46 -0.50
C GLU A 59 -4.35 -2.03 -0.57
N GLY A 60 -4.63 -3.02 0.27
CA GLY A 60 -5.96 -3.63 0.39
C GLY A 60 -7.00 -2.63 0.87
N LEU A 61 -6.68 -1.87 1.92
CA LEU A 61 -7.56 -0.85 2.50
C LEU A 61 -7.92 0.23 1.48
N VAL A 62 -6.94 0.79 0.77
CA VAL A 62 -7.17 1.83 -0.25
C VAL A 62 -7.99 1.28 -1.41
N THR A 63 -7.71 0.04 -1.83
CA THR A 63 -8.47 -0.62 -2.91
C THR A 63 -9.93 -0.79 -2.53
N GLU A 64 -10.21 -1.39 -1.39
CA GLU A 64 -11.58 -1.64 -0.95
C GLU A 64 -12.33 -0.34 -0.67
N ALA A 65 -11.69 0.64 -0.03
CA ALA A 65 -12.29 1.94 0.24
C ALA A 65 -12.64 2.70 -1.05
N GLN A 66 -11.77 2.66 -2.06
CA GLN A 66 -12.05 3.32 -3.34
C GLN A 66 -13.14 2.57 -4.11
N GLU A 67 -13.14 1.23 -4.12
CA GLU A 67 -14.23 0.46 -4.76
C GLU A 67 -15.58 0.70 -4.08
N PHE A 68 -15.61 0.74 -2.74
CA PHE A 68 -16.79 1.11 -1.98
C PHE A 68 -17.29 2.50 -2.41
N LEU A 69 -16.41 3.50 -2.43
CA LEU A 69 -16.75 4.86 -2.83
C LEU A 69 -17.25 4.93 -4.28
N LEU A 70 -16.58 4.27 -5.23
CA LEU A 70 -17.00 4.24 -6.63
C LEU A 70 -18.32 3.49 -6.85
N ARG A 71 -18.67 2.54 -5.97
CA ARG A 71 -19.95 1.83 -6.02
C ARG A 71 -21.10 2.73 -5.57
N GLU A 72 -20.92 3.47 -4.48
CA GLU A 72 -21.99 4.32 -3.90
C GLU A 72 -22.15 5.68 -4.62
N LEU A 73 -21.16 6.11 -5.39
CA LEU A 73 -21.23 7.38 -6.12
C LEU A 73 -21.85 7.24 -7.50
N ASP A 74 -23.01 7.85 -7.71
CA ASP A 74 -23.65 7.95 -9.03
C ASP A 74 -23.04 9.05 -9.92
N ASP A 75 -22.44 10.08 -9.30
CA ASP A 75 -21.94 11.27 -9.98
C ASP A 75 -20.55 11.65 -9.46
N TYR A 76 -19.67 12.09 -10.37
CA TYR A 76 -18.32 12.54 -10.08
C TYR A 76 -18.30 13.88 -9.33
N SER A 77 -19.37 14.68 -9.41
CA SER A 77 -19.45 15.98 -8.72
C SER A 77 -19.33 15.89 -7.19
N LYS A 78 -19.61 14.71 -6.63
CA LYS A 78 -19.49 14.39 -5.20
C LYS A 78 -18.04 14.12 -4.77
N LEU A 79 -17.13 13.89 -5.71
CA LEU A 79 -15.71 13.73 -5.43
C LEU A 79 -15.04 15.08 -5.22
N GLY A 80 -14.08 15.10 -4.28
CA GLY A 80 -13.23 16.26 -4.06
C GLY A 80 -12.37 16.56 -5.29
N TRP A 81 -12.12 17.86 -5.51
CA TRP A 81 -11.24 18.33 -6.57
C TRP A 81 -9.84 17.70 -6.50
N ASP A 82 -9.35 17.43 -5.30
CA ASP A 82 -8.04 16.82 -5.05
C ASP A 82 -7.88 15.42 -5.68
N VAL A 83 -8.99 14.68 -5.83
CA VAL A 83 -9.00 13.34 -6.45
C VAL A 83 -9.17 13.44 -7.96
N LEU A 84 -9.95 14.40 -8.44
CA LEU A 84 -10.27 14.56 -9.87
C LEU A 84 -9.18 15.28 -10.66
N LEU A 85 -8.55 16.29 -10.07
CA LEU A 85 -7.54 17.11 -10.74
C LEU A 85 -6.39 16.25 -11.28
N PRO A 86 -5.76 15.36 -10.49
CA PRO A 86 -4.63 14.60 -10.99
C PRO A 86 -5.00 13.64 -12.13
N VAL A 87 -6.22 13.07 -12.12
CA VAL A 87 -6.72 12.25 -13.23
C VAL A 87 -6.87 13.07 -14.50
N SER A 88 -7.40 14.29 -14.37
CA SER A 88 -7.57 15.20 -15.51
C SER A 88 -6.22 15.62 -16.10
N GLU A 89 -5.20 15.81 -15.26
CA GLU A 89 -3.85 16.15 -15.68
C GLU A 89 -3.18 14.99 -16.41
N ASP A 90 -3.27 13.76 -15.88
CA ASP A 90 -2.77 12.57 -16.56
C ASP A 90 -3.34 12.43 -17.97
N LEU A 91 -4.66 12.64 -18.12
CA LEU A 91 -5.35 12.51 -19.40
C LEU A 91 -4.93 13.60 -20.40
N LYS A 92 -4.69 14.83 -19.94
CA LYS A 92 -4.19 15.93 -20.77
C LYS A 92 -2.77 15.67 -21.27
N GLN A 93 -1.95 14.95 -20.50
CA GLN A 93 -0.57 14.62 -20.87
C GLN A 93 -0.49 13.43 -21.85
N ARG A 94 -1.58 12.68 -22.07
CA ARG A 94 -1.61 11.59 -23.05
C ARG A 94 -1.50 12.17 -24.47
N LYS A 95 -0.73 11.48 -25.33
CA LYS A 95 -0.57 11.85 -26.76
C LYS A 95 -1.89 11.85 -27.53
N ASP A 96 -2.84 11.00 -27.12
CA ASP A 96 -4.17 10.95 -27.72
C ASP A 96 -5.11 11.94 -27.04
N HIS A 97 -5.38 13.05 -27.72
CA HIS A 97 -6.33 14.07 -27.25
C HIS A 97 -7.77 13.54 -27.08
N ARG A 98 -8.11 12.40 -27.68
CA ARG A 98 -9.42 11.76 -27.49
C ARG A 98 -9.54 11.05 -26.14
N ALA A 99 -8.44 10.87 -25.41
CA ALA A 99 -8.45 10.22 -24.10
C ALA A 99 -9.37 10.93 -23.09
N VAL A 100 -9.59 12.25 -23.23
CA VAL A 100 -10.53 13.00 -22.36
C VAL A 100 -11.96 12.45 -22.45
N TRP A 101 -12.35 11.88 -23.59
CA TRP A 101 -13.68 11.27 -23.76
C TRP A 101 -13.85 9.99 -22.95
N SER A 102 -12.77 9.36 -22.46
CA SER A 102 -12.90 8.20 -21.56
C SER A 102 -13.49 8.55 -20.20
N LEU A 103 -13.57 9.83 -19.84
CA LEU A 103 -14.25 10.28 -18.62
C LEU A 103 -15.77 10.28 -18.73
N ALA A 104 -16.32 10.24 -19.95
CA ALA A 104 -17.76 10.38 -20.16
C ALA A 104 -18.57 9.22 -19.55
N GLY A 105 -19.76 9.55 -19.04
CA GLY A 105 -20.67 8.58 -18.44
C GLY A 105 -20.08 7.93 -17.19
N VAL A 106 -19.81 6.62 -17.25
CA VAL A 106 -19.26 5.84 -16.13
C VAL A 106 -17.73 5.66 -16.25
N GLY A 107 -17.12 6.14 -17.34
CA GLY A 107 -15.72 5.87 -17.64
C GLY A 107 -14.72 6.57 -16.70
N TRP A 108 -15.12 7.64 -16.01
CA TRP A 108 -14.32 8.25 -14.95
C TRP A 108 -14.00 7.29 -13.79
N LYS A 109 -14.91 6.35 -13.49
CA LYS A 109 -14.66 5.31 -12.47
C LYS A 109 -13.50 4.40 -12.90
N GLU A 110 -13.45 4.04 -14.18
CA GLU A 110 -12.37 3.22 -14.73
C GLU A 110 -11.03 3.95 -14.77
N GLU A 111 -11.00 5.24 -15.11
CA GLU A 111 -9.76 6.00 -15.05
C GLU A 111 -9.25 6.16 -13.61
N LEU A 112 -10.14 6.31 -12.62
CA LEU A 112 -9.76 6.29 -11.19
C LEU A 112 -9.17 4.94 -10.77
N ARG A 113 -9.77 3.82 -11.19
CA ARG A 113 -9.24 2.47 -10.93
C ARG A 113 -7.87 2.26 -11.55
N LYS A 114 -7.69 2.68 -12.80
CA LYS A 114 -6.39 2.60 -13.50
C LYS A 114 -5.34 3.42 -12.77
N ARG A 115 -5.66 4.66 -12.40
CA ARG A 115 -4.75 5.53 -11.65
C ARG A 115 -4.39 4.93 -10.30
N ARG A 116 -5.38 4.43 -9.53
CA ARG A 116 -5.12 3.71 -8.26
C ARG A 116 -4.14 2.57 -8.49
N LYS A 117 -4.36 1.73 -9.50
CA LYS A 117 -3.45 0.62 -9.81
C LYS A 117 -2.01 1.10 -10.03
N THR A 118 -1.81 2.16 -10.80
CA THR A 118 -0.49 2.75 -11.01
C THR A 118 0.13 3.31 -9.73
N LEU A 119 -0.67 3.95 -8.86
CA LEU A 119 -0.19 4.45 -7.57
C LEU A 119 0.24 3.31 -6.64
N LEU A 120 -0.54 2.22 -6.58
CA LEU A 120 -0.23 1.04 -5.78
C LEU A 120 1.01 0.31 -6.32
N GLU A 121 1.20 0.23 -7.64
CA GLU A 121 2.41 -0.34 -8.25
C GLU A 121 3.70 0.40 -7.84
N GLY A 122 3.61 1.70 -7.58
CA GLY A 122 4.72 2.52 -7.09
C GLY A 122 4.75 2.71 -5.59
N PHE A 123 3.79 2.15 -4.84
CA PHE A 123 3.74 2.28 -3.40
C PHE A 123 4.74 1.30 -2.78
N HIS A 124 5.82 1.84 -2.26
CA HIS A 124 6.85 1.09 -1.55
C HIS A 124 7.20 1.85 -0.29
N THR A 125 7.59 1.15 0.77
CA THR A 125 8.03 1.77 2.03
C THR A 125 6.88 2.56 2.69
N PRO A 126 6.02 1.90 3.48
CA PRO A 126 4.80 2.47 4.08
C PRO A 126 5.13 3.42 5.25
N ARG A 127 5.82 4.51 4.97
CA ARG A 127 6.02 5.62 5.91
C ARG A 127 4.72 6.41 6.05
N PRO A 128 4.49 7.06 7.22
CA PRO A 128 3.28 7.86 7.44
C PRO A 128 2.97 8.85 6.31
N GLU A 129 3.98 9.55 5.80
CA GLU A 129 3.82 10.53 4.73
C GLU A 129 3.40 9.88 3.42
N ASN A 130 4.03 8.74 3.06
CA ASN A 130 3.68 7.98 1.85
C ASN A 130 2.27 7.40 1.93
N ILE A 131 1.85 6.94 3.12
CA ILE A 131 0.50 6.42 3.36
C ILE A 131 -0.52 7.55 3.21
N ASP A 132 -0.28 8.68 3.88
CA ASP A 132 -1.16 9.84 3.82
C ASP A 132 -1.27 10.39 2.39
N ASP A 133 -0.16 10.46 1.66
CA ASP A 133 -0.15 10.89 0.26
C ASP A 133 -0.94 9.92 -0.64
N LEU A 134 -0.72 8.61 -0.50
CA LEU A 134 -1.46 7.60 -1.25
C LEU A 134 -2.97 7.71 -0.97
N VAL A 135 -3.35 7.77 0.29
CA VAL A 135 -4.75 7.86 0.73
C VAL A 135 -5.38 9.18 0.30
N PHE A 136 -4.64 10.29 0.36
CA PHE A 136 -5.13 11.59 -0.07
C PHE A 136 -5.36 11.63 -1.58
N VAL A 137 -4.40 11.18 -2.38
CA VAL A 137 -4.52 11.21 -3.85
C VAL A 137 -5.59 10.23 -4.35
N THR A 138 -5.86 9.14 -3.62
CA THR A 138 -6.85 8.12 -4.03
C THR A 138 -8.26 8.34 -3.50
N LEU A 139 -8.39 8.83 -2.25
CA LEU A 139 -9.65 8.95 -1.52
C LEU A 139 -9.98 10.39 -1.08
N GLY A 140 -9.03 11.31 -1.14
CA GLY A 140 -9.19 12.70 -0.68
C GLY A 140 -9.10 12.87 0.85
N LEU A 141 -8.67 11.84 1.59
CA LEU A 141 -8.55 11.88 3.04
C LEU A 141 -7.12 12.25 3.46
N LYS A 142 -6.98 13.14 4.45
CA LYS A 142 -5.69 13.58 4.97
C LYS A 142 -5.42 13.00 6.34
N ASP A 143 -4.14 12.87 6.69
CA ASP A 143 -3.66 12.57 8.04
C ASP A 143 -4.22 11.25 8.64
N ILE A 144 -4.49 10.23 7.82
CA ILE A 144 -5.02 8.94 8.32
C ILE A 144 -3.98 8.23 9.21
N SER A 145 -2.70 8.44 8.93
CA SER A 145 -1.59 7.90 9.70
C SER A 145 -1.61 8.35 11.17
N LYS A 146 -2.17 9.53 11.47
CA LYS A 146 -2.29 10.04 12.86
C LYS A 146 -3.22 9.20 13.73
N ALA A 147 -4.15 8.47 13.11
CA ALA A 147 -5.03 7.54 13.82
C ALA A 147 -4.32 6.22 14.16
N TRP A 148 -3.20 5.90 13.52
CA TRP A 148 -2.47 4.65 13.72
C TRP A 148 -1.43 4.82 14.81
N LYS A 149 -1.90 4.78 16.05
CA LYS A 149 -1.06 4.82 17.24
C LYS A 149 -1.11 3.48 17.95
N TRP A 150 0.06 2.97 18.29
CA TRP A 150 0.19 1.79 19.14
C TRP A 150 0.00 2.21 20.60
N SER A 151 -0.83 1.48 21.35
CA SER A 151 -0.95 1.66 22.79
C SER A 151 0.41 1.42 23.45
N GLY A 152 0.93 2.44 24.16
CA GLY A 152 2.24 2.39 24.80
C GLY A 152 3.38 3.07 24.02
N ALA A 153 3.13 3.58 22.80
CA ALA A 153 4.11 4.35 22.03
C ALA A 153 4.09 5.85 22.36
N SER A 154 3.95 6.22 23.64
CA SER A 154 4.17 7.62 24.02
C SER A 154 5.68 7.89 24.02
N PRO A 155 6.16 8.98 23.40
CA PRO A 155 7.59 9.33 23.48
C PRO A 155 8.08 9.55 24.92
N ASP A 156 7.15 9.79 25.86
CA ASP A 156 7.42 10.08 27.26
C ASP A 156 7.41 8.85 28.19
N SER A 157 7.28 7.63 27.66
CA SER A 157 7.46 6.44 28.50
C SER A 157 8.95 6.08 28.55
N PRO A 158 9.68 6.32 29.66
CA PRO A 158 11.03 5.82 29.80
C PRO A 158 10.97 4.30 29.67
N GLN A 159 11.56 3.77 28.60
CA GLN A 159 11.71 2.35 28.39
C GLN A 159 12.63 1.82 29.50
N ALA A 160 12.03 1.29 30.55
CA ALA A 160 12.71 0.42 31.49
C ALA A 160 13.10 -0.84 30.71
N ILE A 161 14.34 -0.86 30.23
CA ILE A 161 14.99 -2.07 29.75
C ILE A 161 15.68 -2.65 30.98
N GLU A 162 15.03 -3.60 31.65
CA GLU A 162 15.65 -4.58 32.55
C GLU A 162 15.83 -5.91 31.81
#